data_AF-A0A6A5E7H6-F1
#
_entry.id   AF-A0A6A5E7H6-F1
#
_cell.length_a   1.000
_cell.length_b   1.000
_cell.length_c   1.000
_cell.angle_alpha   90.00
_cell.angle_beta   90.00
_cell.angle_gamma   90.00
#
_symmetry.space_group_name_H-M   'P 1'
#
loop_
_entity.id
_entity.type
_entity.pdbx_description
1 polymer ?
#
loop_
_entity_poly.entity_id
_entity_poly.type
_entity_poly.pdbx_seq_one_letter_code
_entity_poly.pdbx_strand_id
1 'polypeptide(L)'
;MPFSFHYGLSLICLTILITQVCPQCHLPSPRSPAGPIPTCCMKANNATIKEPVHACFVHEEHTFPHCPIHAYILLTKNGDWCVDPRAWWLQQRLKKLEAREICCQIL
;
A
#
# COMPACT_ATOMS: atom_id res chain seq x y z
N MET A 1 27.97 24.12 36.65
CA MET A 1 26.75 23.30 36.86
C MET A 1 26.53 22.45 35.61
N PRO A 2 26.91 21.16 35.59
CA PRO A 2 26.89 20.35 34.36
C PRO A 2 25.84 19.23 34.45
N PHE A 3 24.54 19.55 34.38
CA PHE A 3 23.52 18.49 34.43
C PHE A 3 22.42 18.60 33.37
N SER A 4 22.37 19.70 32.61
CA SER A 4 21.25 19.94 31.69
C SER A 4 21.44 19.39 30.27
N PHE A 5 22.65 18.94 29.90
CA PHE A 5 22.94 18.50 28.53
C PHE A 5 22.55 17.04 28.24
N HIS A 6 22.60 16.15 29.25
CA HIS A 6 22.33 14.72 29.07
C HIS A 6 20.85 14.41 28.85
N TYR A 7 19.95 15.12 29.56
CA TYR A 7 18.50 14.94 29.40
C TYR A 7 18.00 15.43 28.04
N GLY A 8 18.55 16.52 27.52
CA GLY A 8 18.22 17.04 26.20
C GLY A 8 18.58 16.07 25.07
N LEU A 9 19.80 15.51 25.09
CA LEU A 9 20.22 14.52 24.09
C LEU A 9 19.37 13.24 24.15
N SER A 10 19.01 12.78 25.35
CA SER A 10 18.19 11.58 25.53
C SER A 10 16.78 11.75 24.95
N LEU A 11 16.16 12.92 25.13
CA LEU A 11 14.85 13.25 24.55
C LEU A 11 14.91 13.35 23.01
N ILE A 12 15.97 13.97 22.47
CA ILE A 12 16.16 14.08 21.01
C ILE A 12 16.35 12.70 20.39
N CYS A 13 17.14 11.83 21.03
CA CYS A 13 17.37 10.47 20.54
C CYS A 13 16.07 9.65 20.50
N LEU A 14 15.20 9.79 21.51
CA LEU A 14 13.89 9.13 21.55
C LEU A 14 12.99 9.58 20.39
N THR A 15 12.99 10.87 20.06
CA THR A 15 12.18 11.39 18.94
C THR A 15 12.64 10.86 17.58
N ILE A 16 13.96 10.67 17.38
CA ILE A 16 14.52 10.13 16.13
C ILE A 16 14.16 8.65 15.97
N LEU A 17 14.20 7.86 17.05
CA LEU A 17 13.82 6.44 17.05
C LEU A 17 12.34 6.21 16.70
N ILE A 18 11.44 7.10 17.13
CA ILE A 18 9.99 6.98 16.82
C ILE A 18 9.71 7.27 15.34
N THR A 19 10.52 8.11 14.68
CA THR A 19 10.36 8.40 13.24
C THR A 19 10.88 7.31 12.30
N GLN A 20 11.49 6.24 12.83
CA GLN A 20 11.97 5.10 12.02
C GLN A 20 10.86 4.07 11.70
N VAL A 21 9.60 4.37 12.01
CA VAL A 21 8.44 3.62 11.50
C VAL A 21 8.40 3.81 9.99
N CYS A 22 8.92 2.81 9.26
CA CYS A 22 8.96 2.64 7.81
C CYS A 22 8.26 3.74 6.97
N PRO A 23 9.00 4.73 6.43
CA PRO A 23 8.44 5.82 5.63
C PRO A 23 8.07 5.41 4.20
N GLN A 24 7.92 4.12 3.89
CA GLN A 24 7.76 3.68 2.49
C GLN A 24 6.35 3.97 1.95
N CYS A 25 5.35 4.11 2.83
CA CYS A 25 3.98 4.45 2.45
C CYS A 25 3.47 5.61 3.32
N HIS A 26 4.04 6.81 3.16
CA HIS A 26 3.33 8.01 3.61
C HIS A 26 2.05 8.14 2.77
N LEU A 27 0.94 8.46 3.44
CA LEU A 27 -0.37 8.71 2.83
C LEU A 27 -0.20 9.47 1.50
N PRO A 28 -0.80 9.01 0.38
CA PRO A 28 -0.45 9.56 -0.92
C PRO A 28 -0.70 11.07 -0.92
N SER A 29 0.34 11.83 -1.27
CA SER A 29 0.08 13.05 -2.05
C SER A 29 -0.84 12.62 -3.21
N PRO A 30 -1.90 13.36 -3.54
CA PRO A 30 -2.78 13.06 -4.66
C PRO A 30 -2.02 13.33 -5.98
N ARG A 31 -0.94 12.60 -6.22
CA ARG A 31 -0.51 12.30 -7.56
C ARG A 31 -1.54 11.29 -8.04
N SER A 32 -2.60 11.83 -8.64
CA SER A 32 -3.53 11.04 -9.43
C SER A 32 -2.71 10.03 -10.23
N PRO A 33 -3.10 8.74 -10.21
CA PRO A 33 -2.54 7.80 -11.16
C PRO A 33 -2.59 8.49 -12.54
N ALA A 34 -1.48 8.53 -13.27
CA ALA A 34 -1.43 9.11 -14.60
C ALA A 34 -2.17 8.21 -15.63
N GLY A 35 -3.32 7.65 -15.23
CA GLY A 35 -4.05 6.61 -15.92
C GLY A 35 -5.47 6.47 -15.38
N PRO A 36 -6.35 5.78 -16.12
CA PRO A 36 -7.73 5.58 -15.73
C PRO A 36 -7.83 4.87 -14.37
N ILE A 37 -8.73 5.37 -13.51
CA ILE A 37 -9.10 4.71 -12.27
C ILE A 37 -9.69 3.34 -12.65
N PRO A 38 -9.19 2.23 -12.08
CA PRO A 38 -9.66 0.92 -12.47
C PRO A 38 -11.13 0.73 -12.14
N THR A 39 -11.86 0.12 -13.07
CA THR A 39 -13.24 -0.32 -12.84
C THR A 39 -13.29 -1.36 -11.73
N CYS A 40 -14.31 -1.23 -10.89
CA CYS A 40 -14.63 -2.13 -9.80
C CYS A 40 -14.50 -3.63 -10.14
N CYS A 41 -13.93 -4.42 -9.23
CA CYS A 41 -13.88 -5.88 -9.39
C CYS A 41 -15.22 -6.52 -9.01
N MET A 42 -15.84 -7.24 -9.95
CA MET A 42 -17.02 -8.08 -9.67
C MET A 42 -16.65 -9.47 -9.19
N LYS A 43 -15.42 -9.90 -9.47
CA LYS A 43 -14.86 -11.19 -9.06
C LYS A 43 -13.38 -11.04 -8.78
N ALA A 44 -12.92 -11.68 -7.71
CA ALA A 44 -11.52 -11.76 -7.36
C ALA A 44 -10.93 -13.13 -7.72
N ASN A 45 -9.66 -13.17 -8.13
CA ASN A 45 -8.94 -14.39 -8.49
C ASN A 45 -7.80 -14.65 -7.47
N ASN A 46 -7.50 -15.91 -7.21
CA ASN A 46 -6.38 -16.35 -6.36
C ASN A 46 -5.14 -16.73 -7.20
N ALA A 47 -5.21 -16.65 -8.53
CA ALA A 47 -4.09 -16.96 -9.41
C ALA A 47 -2.89 -16.04 -9.17
N THR A 48 -1.70 -16.63 -9.02
CA THR A 48 -0.45 -15.88 -8.87
C THR A 48 -0.10 -15.14 -10.16
N ILE A 49 0.21 -13.85 -10.04
CA ILE A 49 0.71 -13.04 -11.16
C ILE A 49 2.23 -12.93 -11.10
N LYS A 50 2.89 -12.96 -12.27
CA LYS A 50 4.34 -12.77 -12.40
C LYS A 50 4.67 -11.39 -12.97
N GLU A 51 3.69 -10.78 -13.63
CA GLU A 51 3.75 -9.52 -14.35
C GLU A 51 4.19 -8.38 -13.44
N PRO A 52 4.98 -7.42 -13.95
CA PRO A 52 5.35 -6.24 -13.19
C PRO A 52 4.12 -5.38 -12.93
N VAL A 53 3.87 -5.11 -11.65
CA VAL A 53 2.81 -4.21 -11.18
C VAL A 53 3.40 -2.80 -11.09
N HIS A 54 2.66 -1.80 -11.58
CA HIS A 54 3.07 -0.40 -11.54
C HIS A 54 2.16 0.47 -10.67
N ALA A 55 0.96 0.00 -10.35
CA ALA A 55 0.09 0.62 -9.35
C ALA A 55 -0.76 -0.47 -8.65
N CYS A 56 -1.18 -0.16 -7.43
CA CYS A 56 -2.05 -1.03 -6.65
C CYS A 56 -3.20 -0.21 -6.06
N PHE A 57 -4.40 -0.78 -6.08
CA PHE A 57 -5.56 -0.26 -5.37
C PHE A 57 -6.19 -1.37 -4.52
N VAL A 58 -6.93 -0.97 -3.49
CA VAL A 58 -7.74 -1.85 -2.67
C VAL A 58 -9.12 -1.22 -2.55
N HIS A 59 -10.15 -2.04 -2.65
CA HIS A 59 -11.51 -1.62 -2.32
C HIS A 59 -12.06 -2.57 -1.28
N GLU A 60 -12.66 -2.04 -0.22
CA GLU A 60 -13.28 -2.85 0.81
C GLU A 60 -14.72 -3.19 0.42
N GLU A 61 -15.27 -4.20 1.10
CA GLU A 61 -16.68 -4.52 0.98
C GLU A 61 -17.50 -3.31 1.45
N HIS A 62 -18.51 -2.94 0.66
CA HIS A 62 -19.43 -1.81 0.95
C HIS A 62 -18.85 -0.40 0.87
N THR A 63 -17.58 -0.19 0.51
CA THR A 63 -17.06 1.18 0.24
C THR A 63 -17.79 1.83 -0.93
N PHE A 64 -18.17 1.02 -1.94
CA PHE A 64 -18.95 1.49 -3.08
C PHE A 64 -20.20 0.64 -3.28
N PRO A 65 -21.37 1.25 -3.55
CA PRO A 65 -22.63 0.52 -3.77
C PRO A 65 -22.56 -0.42 -4.97
N HIS A 66 -21.64 -0.18 -5.91
CA HIS A 66 -21.42 -1.01 -7.09
C HIS A 66 -20.23 -1.98 -6.94
N CYS A 67 -19.58 -2.05 -5.77
CA CYS A 67 -18.47 -2.96 -5.48
C CYS A 67 -18.77 -3.84 -4.28
N PRO A 68 -19.43 -4.98 -4.50
CA PRO A 68 -19.91 -5.83 -3.42
C PRO A 68 -18.83 -6.73 -2.83
N ILE A 69 -17.60 -6.72 -3.35
CA ILE A 69 -16.53 -7.60 -2.87
C ILE A 69 -15.34 -6.77 -2.41
N HIS A 70 -14.57 -7.33 -1.48
CA HIS A 70 -13.24 -6.83 -1.13
C HIS A 70 -12.21 -7.46 -2.09
N ALA A 71 -11.48 -6.65 -2.85
CA ALA A 71 -10.37 -7.13 -3.66
C ALA A 71 -9.22 -6.11 -3.79
N TYR A 72 -8.06 -6.63 -4.16
CA TYR A 72 -6.91 -5.82 -4.57
C TYR A 72 -6.87 -5.73 -6.09
N ILE A 73 -6.65 -4.54 -6.63
CA ILE A 73 -6.49 -4.29 -8.06
C ILE A 73 -5.02 -4.00 -8.32
N LEU A 74 -4.36 -4.90 -9.05
CA LEU A 74 -2.98 -4.76 -9.45
C LEU A 74 -2.91 -4.35 -10.92
N LEU A 75 -2.48 -3.11 -11.20
CA LEU A 75 -2.30 -2.62 -12.57
C LEU A 75 -0.98 -3.15 -13.12
N THR A 76 -1.06 -3.86 -14.25
CA THR A 76 0.09 -4.35 -15.00
C THR A 76 0.09 -3.77 -16.40
N LYS A 77 1.19 -3.88 -17.14
CA LYS A 77 1.22 -3.46 -18.56
C LYS A 77 0.23 -4.23 -19.44
N ASN A 78 -0.16 -5.43 -19.02
CA ASN A 78 -1.04 -6.33 -19.77
C ASN A 78 -2.52 -6.17 -19.37
N GLY A 79 -2.82 -5.30 -18.40
CA GLY A 79 -4.16 -5.08 -17.85
C GLY A 79 -4.23 -5.26 -16.34
N ASP A 80 -5.46 -5.20 -15.85
CA ASP A 80 -5.77 -5.06 -14.43
C ASP A 80 -6.13 -6.41 -13.83
N TRP A 81 -5.59 -6.70 -12.65
CA TRP A 81 -5.82 -7.97 -11.97
C TRP A 81 -6.56 -7.76 -10.66
N CYS A 82 -7.76 -8.33 -10.58
CA CYS A 82 -8.54 -8.44 -9.35
C CYS A 82 -8.08 -9.65 -8.52
N VAL A 83 -7.48 -9.40 -7.36
CA VAL A 83 -6.88 -10.43 -6.50
C VAL A 83 -7.67 -10.58 -5.20
N ASP A 84 -7.96 -11.82 -4.83
CA ASP A 84 -8.66 -12.15 -3.57
C ASP A 84 -7.73 -11.81 -2.38
N PRO A 85 -8.19 -11.05 -1.37
CA PRO A 85 -7.40 -10.73 -0.18
C PRO A 85 -6.86 -11.95 0.56
N ARG A 86 -7.52 -13.11 0.42
CA ARG A 86 -7.16 -14.39 1.05
C ARG A 86 -6.11 -15.17 0.25
N ALA A 87 -5.62 -14.64 -0.86
CA ALA A 87 -4.56 -15.26 -1.63
C ALA A 87 -3.26 -15.33 -0.80
N TRP A 88 -2.76 -16.55 -0.57
CA TRP A 88 -1.60 -16.80 0.31
C TRP A 88 -0.33 -16.05 -0.13
N TRP A 89 -0.18 -15.78 -1.42
CA TRP A 89 0.97 -15.10 -2.01
C TRP A 89 0.85 -13.57 -2.00
N LEU A 90 -0.35 -13.02 -1.81
CA LEU A 90 -0.63 -11.60 -1.99
C LEU A 90 0.15 -10.76 -0.99
N GLN A 91 0.12 -11.11 0.30
CA GLN A 91 0.84 -10.36 1.34
C GLN A 91 2.35 -10.27 1.07
N GLN A 92 2.96 -11.36 0.58
CA GLN A 92 4.36 -11.34 0.19
C GLN A 92 4.59 -10.49 -1.06
N ARG A 93 3.65 -10.49 -2.01
CA ARG A 93 3.72 -9.63 -3.20
C ARG A 93 3.62 -8.16 -2.81
N LEU A 94 2.67 -7.78 -1.95
CA LEU A 94 2.49 -6.41 -1.48
C LEU A 94 3.76 -5.87 -0.81
N LYS A 95 4.38 -6.64 0.09
CA LYS A 95 5.68 -6.28 0.68
C LYS A 95 6.78 -6.02 -0.35
N LYS A 96 6.80 -6.78 -1.45
CA LYS A 96 7.76 -6.57 -2.56
C LYS A 96 7.43 -5.32 -3.38
N LEU A 97 6.17 -4.91 -3.44
CA LEU A 97 5.73 -3.68 -4.11
C LEU A 97 6.04 -2.45 -3.24
N GLU A 98 5.79 -2.55 -1.93
CA GLU A 98 6.15 -1.51 -0.95
C GLU A 98 7.66 -1.22 -0.97
N ALA A 99 8.50 -2.27 -1.02
CA ALA A 99 9.95 -2.15 -1.18
C ALA A 99 10.39 -1.44 -2.48
N ARG A 100 9.46 -1.26 -3.44
CA ARG A 100 9.65 -0.54 -4.70
C ARG A 100 8.86 0.77 -4.73
N GLU A 101 8.39 1.24 -3.57
CA GLU A 101 7.60 2.47 -3.41
C GLU A 101 6.24 2.43 -4.12
N ILE A 102 5.68 1.23 -4.33
CA ILE A 102 4.34 1.02 -4.89
C ILE A 102 3.41 0.56 -3.76
N CYS A 103 2.70 1.51 -3.17
CA CYS A 103 1.72 1.25 -2.11
C CYS A 103 0.30 1.15 -2.68
N CYS A 104 -0.53 0.30 -2.09
CA CYS A 104 -1.93 0.19 -2.48
C CYS A 104 -2.74 1.39 -1.98
N GLN A 105 -3.47 2.04 -2.87
CA GLN A 105 -4.38 3.14 -2.52
C GLN A 105 -5.79 2.59 -2.29
N ILE A 106 -6.47 3.11 -1.27
CA ILE A 106 -7.89 2.82 -1.09
C ILE A 106 -8.64 3.56 -2.20
N LEU A 107 -9.44 2.83 -2.97
CA LEU A 107 -10.27 3.42 -4.03
C LEU A 107 -11.40 4.24 -3.42
#